data_AF-A0A936W3V4-F1
#
_entry.id   AF-A0A936W3V4-F1
#
_cell.length_a   1.000
_cell.length_b   1.000
_cell.length_c   1.000
_cell.angle_alpha   90.00
_cell.angle_beta   90.00
_cell.angle_gamma   90.00
#
_symmetry.space_group_name_H-M   'P 1'
#
loop_
_entity.id
_entity.type
_entity.pdbx_description
1 polymer ?
#
loop_
_entity_poly.entity_id
_entity_poly.type
_entity_poly.pdbx_seq_one_letter_code
_entity_poly.pdbx_strand_id
1 'polypeptide(L)'
;MRKTFFILTASLIMFSGLACEKECNCAGTNEFEYMLFGHFYGECGGEGCVEIYKIDSEMLYEDSTDVYPNGLTPYVGAYYPLSDEKYQQVKDLLMDFPEELYTEQDTIIGMPDAGDWGGVYVEIKMKNLNSLSGFWLLDQMESNMPQVYNDFVDKINEKIAIINQ
;
A
#
# COMPACT_ATOMS: atom_id res chain seq x y z
N MET A 1 -3.82 5.48 71.37
CA MET A 1 -2.91 5.24 70.22
C MET A 1 -3.55 4.21 69.30
N ARG A 2 -3.63 4.50 67.98
CA ARG A 2 -3.70 3.53 66.86
C ARG A 2 -4.96 2.62 66.76
N LYS A 3 -5.70 2.46 65.66
CA LYS A 3 -5.56 2.82 64.23
C LYS A 3 -6.97 2.91 63.62
N THR A 4 -7.23 3.93 62.81
CA THR A 4 -8.34 3.97 61.86
C THR A 4 -8.03 3.05 60.66
N PHE A 5 -8.98 2.20 60.27
CA PHE A 5 -8.90 1.38 59.06
C PHE A 5 -9.54 2.19 57.92
N PHE A 6 -8.72 2.67 56.98
CA PHE A 6 -9.19 3.22 55.71
C PHE A 6 -9.25 2.09 54.68
N ILE A 7 -10.43 1.81 54.15
CA ILE A 7 -10.64 0.90 53.02
C ILE A 7 -10.61 1.77 51.74
N LEU A 8 -9.54 1.63 50.97
CA LEU A 8 -9.39 2.20 49.62
C LEU A 8 -9.95 1.19 48.62
N THR A 9 -11.13 1.44 48.08
CA THR A 9 -11.66 0.69 46.93
C THR A 9 -11.06 1.26 45.65
N ALA A 10 -10.13 0.53 45.05
CA ALA A 10 -9.57 0.81 43.73
C ALA A 10 -10.60 0.47 42.65
N SER A 11 -11.17 1.48 42.01
CA SER A 11 -12.06 1.34 40.86
C SER A 11 -11.21 1.09 39.60
N LEU A 12 -11.11 -0.18 39.21
CA LEU A 12 -10.51 -0.62 37.95
C LEU A 12 -11.48 -0.26 36.81
N ILE A 13 -11.29 0.92 36.22
CA ILE A 13 -12.00 1.33 35.01
C ILE A 13 -11.36 0.56 33.85
N MET A 14 -11.99 -0.55 33.45
CA MET A 14 -11.71 -1.22 32.19
C MET A 14 -12.02 -0.25 31.05
N PHE A 15 -10.98 0.35 30.48
CA PHE A 15 -11.03 0.90 29.14
C PHE A 15 -11.17 -0.28 28.17
N SER A 16 -12.41 -0.70 27.92
CA SER A 16 -12.75 -1.46 26.73
C SER A 16 -12.53 -0.52 25.55
N GLY A 17 -11.33 -0.58 24.95
CA GLY A 17 -11.12 -0.08 23.61
C GLY A 17 -12.08 -0.84 22.70
N LEU A 18 -13.20 -0.21 22.35
CA LEU A 18 -13.95 -0.56 21.16
C LEU A 18 -12.96 -0.37 20.01
N ALA A 19 -12.29 -1.45 19.62
CA ALA A 19 -11.70 -1.55 18.31
C ALA A 19 -12.85 -1.29 17.34
N CYS A 20 -12.87 -0.09 16.77
CA CYS A 20 -13.75 0.19 15.65
C CYS A 20 -13.22 -0.67 14.51
N GLU A 21 -13.75 -1.87 14.34
CA GLU A 21 -13.69 -2.56 13.06
C GLU A 21 -14.51 -1.69 12.12
N LYS A 22 -13.82 -0.76 11.47
CA LYS A 22 -14.38 -0.05 10.33
C LYS A 22 -14.68 -1.15 9.33
N GLU A 23 -15.95 -1.42 9.05
CA GLU A 23 -16.34 -2.24 7.91
C GLU A 23 -15.90 -1.49 6.64
N CYS A 24 -14.61 -1.62 6.29
CA CYS A 24 -14.05 -1.03 5.09
C CYS A 24 -14.23 -2.00 3.94
N ASN A 25 -14.71 -1.51 2.79
CA ASN A 25 -14.58 -2.20 1.50
C ASN A 25 -13.17 -1.93 0.98
N CYS A 26 -12.17 -2.41 1.71
CA CYS A 26 -10.75 -2.14 1.54
C CYS A 26 -10.07 -3.28 0.76
N ALA A 27 -8.81 -3.08 0.40
CA ALA A 27 -7.99 -4.15 -0.17
C ALA A 27 -7.96 -5.35 0.80
N GLY A 28 -8.03 -6.57 0.28
CA GLY A 28 -8.13 -7.79 1.10
C GLY A 28 -9.54 -8.22 1.54
N THR A 29 -10.61 -7.56 1.08
CA THR A 29 -12.00 -7.97 1.32
C THR A 29 -12.58 -8.84 0.19
N ASN A 30 -13.80 -9.36 0.33
CA ASN A 30 -14.42 -10.19 -0.72
C ASN A 30 -14.58 -9.46 -2.07
N GLU A 31 -14.74 -8.14 -2.01
CA GLU A 31 -14.87 -7.27 -3.19
C GLU A 31 -13.49 -6.89 -3.75
N PHE A 32 -12.38 -7.22 -3.09
CA PHE A 32 -11.04 -7.03 -3.65
C PHE A 32 -10.81 -7.98 -4.83
N GLU A 33 -10.30 -7.44 -5.94
CA GLU A 33 -9.89 -8.24 -7.10
C GLU A 33 -8.37 -8.37 -7.13
N TYR A 34 -7.65 -7.25 -7.18
CA TYR A 34 -6.19 -7.21 -7.10
C TYR A 34 -5.70 -5.79 -6.77
N MET A 35 -4.42 -5.71 -6.38
CA MET A 35 -3.65 -4.48 -6.34
C MET A 35 -2.40 -4.65 -7.21
N LEU A 36 -2.07 -3.63 -8.00
CA LEU A 36 -0.74 -3.47 -8.57
C LEU A 36 0.04 -2.51 -7.69
N PHE A 37 1.30 -2.81 -7.43
CA PHE A 37 2.19 -1.92 -6.70
C PHE A 37 3.61 -2.07 -7.22
N GLY A 38 4.40 -1.01 -7.15
CA GLY A 38 5.76 -1.07 -7.65
C GLY A 38 6.45 0.28 -7.64
N HIS A 39 7.71 0.28 -8.03
CA HIS A 39 8.47 1.52 -8.26
C HIS A 39 9.00 1.60 -9.68
N PHE A 40 9.36 2.82 -10.09
CA PHE A 40 9.95 3.10 -11.37
C PHE A 40 10.98 4.23 -11.27
N TYR A 41 12.02 4.15 -12.08
CA TYR A 41 13.10 5.15 -12.16
C TYR A 41 13.43 5.41 -13.63
N GLY A 42 13.39 6.66 -14.08
CA GLY A 42 13.69 7.05 -15.47
C GLY A 42 15.18 7.08 -15.77
N GLU A 43 16.01 7.41 -14.78
CA GLU A 43 17.47 7.36 -14.86
C GLU A 43 18.02 6.11 -14.15
N CYS A 44 17.73 4.94 -14.71
CA CYS A 44 18.20 3.65 -14.21
C CYS A 44 18.82 2.79 -15.33
N GLY A 45 19.78 1.93 -14.97
CA GLY A 45 20.43 1.01 -15.90
C GLY A 45 20.42 -0.43 -15.41
N GLY A 46 19.87 -1.33 -16.22
CA GLY A 46 19.78 -2.77 -15.93
C GLY A 46 18.34 -3.19 -15.60
N GLU A 47 18.22 -4.39 -15.01
CA GLU A 47 16.99 -4.85 -14.35
C GLU A 47 16.78 -4.06 -13.05
N GLY A 48 15.55 -3.96 -12.53
CA GLY A 48 15.27 -3.19 -11.31
C GLY A 48 14.81 -1.75 -11.53
N CYS A 49 14.75 -1.28 -12.78
CA CYS A 49 14.33 0.10 -13.07
C CYS A 49 12.83 0.29 -12.95
N VAL A 50 12.08 -0.73 -13.29
CA VAL A 50 10.63 -0.77 -13.20
C VAL A 50 10.30 -2.11 -12.60
N GLU A 51 9.79 -2.12 -11.38
CA GLU A 51 9.48 -3.33 -10.64
C GLU A 51 8.02 -3.23 -10.23
N ILE A 52 7.14 -3.85 -11.03
CA ILE A 52 5.69 -3.85 -10.80
C ILE A 52 5.23 -5.26 -10.44
N TYR A 53 4.49 -5.35 -9.34
CA TYR A 53 3.93 -6.58 -8.84
C TYR A 53 2.42 -6.51 -8.82
N LYS A 54 1.78 -7.65 -9.04
CA LYS A 54 0.35 -7.83 -8.82
C LYS A 54 0.15 -8.72 -7.59
N ILE A 55 -0.76 -8.33 -6.72
CA ILE A 55 -1.18 -9.15 -5.59
C ILE A 55 -2.70 -9.28 -5.57
N ASP A 56 -3.18 -10.50 -5.36
CA ASP A 56 -4.58 -10.79 -5.09
C ASP A 56 -4.74 -11.51 -3.74
N SER A 57 -5.93 -12.07 -3.48
CA SER A 57 -6.21 -12.76 -2.22
C SER A 57 -5.44 -14.07 -2.02
N GLU A 58 -4.76 -14.58 -3.05
CA GLU A 58 -4.14 -15.91 -3.04
C GLU A 58 -2.67 -15.89 -3.46
N MET A 59 -2.29 -14.99 -4.37
CA MET A 59 -0.99 -15.03 -5.04
C MET A 59 -0.36 -13.66 -5.19
N LEU A 60 0.96 -13.69 -5.29
CA LEU A 60 1.80 -12.59 -5.73
C LEU A 60 2.36 -12.92 -7.10
N TYR A 61 2.45 -11.92 -7.97
CA TYR A 61 3.00 -12.03 -9.30
C TYR A 61 3.95 -10.88 -9.58
N GLU A 62 4.93 -11.13 -10.41
CA GLU A 62 5.85 -10.13 -10.95
C GLU A 62 5.49 -9.86 -12.41
N ASP A 63 5.50 -8.59 -12.81
CA ASP A 63 5.40 -8.20 -14.21
C ASP A 63 6.71 -8.52 -14.95
N SER A 64 6.62 -8.89 -16.22
CA SER A 64 7.77 -9.20 -17.07
C SER A 64 7.99 -8.19 -18.20
N THR A 65 7.20 -7.11 -18.23
CA THR A 65 7.22 -6.14 -19.32
C THR A 65 8.04 -4.90 -19.02
N ASP A 66 8.23 -4.59 -17.72
CA ASP A 66 9.01 -3.46 -17.20
C ASP A 66 8.69 -2.14 -17.89
N VAL A 67 7.40 -1.96 -18.22
CA VAL A 67 6.92 -0.79 -18.94
C VAL A 67 6.89 0.38 -17.96
N TYR A 68 7.50 1.50 -18.34
CA TYR A 68 7.42 2.70 -17.51
C TYR A 68 5.94 3.16 -17.37
N PRO A 69 5.38 3.27 -16.14
CA PRO A 69 3.99 3.65 -15.94
C PRO A 69 3.67 5.05 -16.46
N ASN A 70 2.47 5.24 -16.98
CA ASN A 70 1.99 6.56 -17.39
C ASN A 70 0.84 7.00 -16.47
N GLY A 71 0.74 8.31 -16.20
CA GLY A 71 -0.33 8.86 -15.36
C GLY A 71 -1.68 9.01 -16.04
N LEU A 72 -1.87 8.49 -17.25
CA LEU A 72 -3.08 8.70 -18.07
C LEU A 72 -4.00 7.47 -18.13
N THR A 73 -3.43 6.26 -18.06
CA THR A 73 -4.18 5.01 -18.15
C THR A 73 -3.70 4.00 -17.11
N PRO A 74 -4.59 3.07 -16.68
CA PRO A 74 -4.19 1.92 -15.87
C PRO A 74 -3.04 1.12 -16.50
N TYR A 75 -2.27 0.44 -15.66
CA TYR A 75 -1.08 -0.29 -16.09
C TYR A 75 -1.46 -1.58 -16.83
N VAL A 76 -0.66 -1.93 -17.84
CA VAL A 76 -0.87 -3.15 -18.62
C VAL A 76 0.45 -3.93 -18.64
N GLY A 77 0.49 -5.01 -17.86
CA GLY A 77 1.64 -5.90 -17.73
C GLY A 77 1.33 -7.35 -18.11
N ALA A 78 2.36 -8.18 -18.10
CA ALA A 78 2.31 -9.64 -18.27
C ALA A 78 2.91 -10.33 -17.03
N TYR A 79 2.06 -11.02 -16.28
CA TYR A 79 2.37 -11.46 -14.93
C TYR A 79 2.69 -12.95 -14.84
N TYR A 80 3.72 -13.30 -14.05
CA TYR A 80 4.02 -14.68 -13.67
C TYR A 80 4.03 -14.84 -12.14
N PRO A 81 3.59 -16.00 -11.62
CA PRO A 81 3.44 -16.18 -10.17
C PRO A 81 4.79 -16.29 -9.47
N LEU A 82 4.88 -15.67 -8.30
CA LEU A 82 5.97 -15.82 -7.34
C LEU A 82 5.64 -16.89 -6.29
N SER A 83 6.61 -17.20 -5.42
CA SER A 83 6.44 -18.22 -4.38
C SER A 83 5.43 -17.78 -3.31
N ASP A 84 4.76 -18.77 -2.70
CA ASP A 84 3.89 -18.52 -1.54
C ASP A 84 4.66 -17.84 -0.39
N GLU A 85 5.93 -18.20 -0.17
CA GLU A 85 6.77 -17.56 0.83
C GLU A 85 6.89 -16.04 0.62
N LYS A 86 7.08 -15.57 -0.62
CA LYS A 86 7.09 -14.13 -0.94
C LYS A 86 5.71 -13.52 -0.72
N TYR A 87 4.65 -14.18 -1.17
CA TYR A 87 3.28 -13.74 -0.94
C TYR A 87 2.96 -13.53 0.56
N GLN A 88 3.33 -14.49 1.42
CA GLN A 88 3.08 -14.39 2.87
C GLN A 88 3.78 -13.20 3.53
N GLN A 89 4.92 -12.75 2.98
CA GLN A 89 5.70 -11.62 3.53
C GLN A 89 5.18 -10.24 3.11
N VAL A 90 4.38 -10.16 2.05
CA VAL A 90 3.94 -8.88 1.47
C VAL A 90 2.43 -8.66 1.47
N LYS A 91 1.63 -9.71 1.71
CA LYS A 91 0.15 -9.61 1.67
C LYS A 91 -0.46 -8.65 2.69
N ASP A 92 0.28 -8.30 3.73
CA ASP A 92 -0.09 -7.29 4.72
C ASP A 92 -0.15 -5.88 4.13
N LEU A 93 0.56 -5.61 3.01
CA LEU A 93 0.50 -4.34 2.29
C LEU A 93 -0.92 -3.93 1.89
N LEU A 94 -1.81 -4.91 1.67
CA LEU A 94 -3.23 -4.65 1.39
C LEU A 94 -3.91 -3.86 2.52
N MET A 95 -3.50 -4.09 3.77
CA MET A 95 -4.06 -3.39 4.93
C MET A 95 -3.50 -1.98 5.12
N ASP A 96 -2.43 -1.64 4.38
CA ASP A 96 -1.75 -0.36 4.46
C ASP A 96 -2.17 0.62 3.36
N PHE A 97 -3.10 0.20 2.48
CA PHE A 97 -3.60 1.04 1.40
C PHE A 97 -4.28 2.32 1.96
N PRO A 98 -3.82 3.53 1.59
CA PRO A 98 -4.37 4.78 2.10
C PRO A 98 -5.82 4.98 1.67
N GLU A 99 -6.72 5.23 2.62
CA GLU A 99 -8.13 5.47 2.30
C GLU A 99 -8.32 6.77 1.49
N GLU A 100 -7.41 7.72 1.66
CA GLU A 100 -7.36 9.00 0.96
C GLU A 100 -7.27 8.82 -0.57
N LEU A 101 -6.62 7.75 -1.04
CA LEU A 101 -6.53 7.47 -2.48
C LEU A 101 -7.90 7.20 -3.10
N TYR A 102 -8.85 6.59 -2.38
CA TYR A 102 -10.19 6.33 -2.93
C TYR A 102 -10.97 7.60 -3.28
N THR A 103 -10.62 8.74 -2.68
CA THR A 103 -11.28 10.02 -2.94
C THR A 103 -10.38 11.02 -3.67
N GLU A 104 -9.13 10.66 -3.92
CA GLU A 104 -8.16 11.47 -4.66
C GLU A 104 -8.62 11.68 -6.10
N GLN A 105 -8.52 12.93 -6.57
CA GLN A 105 -8.94 13.29 -7.94
C GLN A 105 -7.77 13.26 -8.92
N ASP A 106 -6.56 13.49 -8.42
CA ASP A 106 -5.34 13.48 -9.22
C ASP A 106 -4.74 12.07 -9.26
N THR A 107 -4.36 11.61 -10.44
CA THR A 107 -3.64 10.33 -10.62
C THR A 107 -2.13 10.48 -10.45
N ILE A 108 -1.62 11.70 -10.32
CA ILE A 108 -0.21 12.02 -10.10
C ILE A 108 -0.12 12.86 -8.84
N ILE A 109 0.54 12.33 -7.82
CA ILE A 109 0.67 12.94 -6.50
C ILE A 109 2.13 13.31 -6.27
N GLY A 110 2.41 14.62 -6.23
CA GLY A 110 3.75 15.18 -6.19
C GLY A 110 4.39 15.30 -7.57
N MET A 111 5.69 14.99 -7.68
CA MET A 111 6.48 15.05 -8.91
C MET A 111 7.28 13.75 -9.13
N PRO A 112 6.60 12.59 -9.31
CA PRO A 112 7.27 11.30 -9.47
C PRO A 112 8.30 11.34 -10.61
N ASP A 113 9.52 10.88 -10.31
CA ASP A 113 10.67 10.82 -11.22
C ASP A 113 11.06 12.17 -11.86
N ALA A 114 10.72 13.30 -11.22
CA ALA A 114 11.22 14.62 -11.65
C ALA A 114 12.70 14.86 -11.28
N GLY A 115 13.28 13.97 -10.48
CA GLY A 115 14.70 13.85 -10.20
C GLY A 115 15.06 12.39 -9.93
N ASP A 116 16.30 12.13 -9.48
CA ASP A 116 16.88 10.78 -9.33
C ASP A 116 16.26 9.89 -8.23
N TRP A 117 15.06 10.25 -7.74
CA TRP A 117 14.35 9.51 -6.70
C TRP A 117 13.21 8.64 -7.24
N GLY A 118 12.87 8.69 -8.53
CA GLY A 118 11.85 7.81 -9.11
C GLY A 118 10.42 8.10 -8.64
N GLY A 119 9.55 7.12 -8.84
CA GLY A 119 8.16 7.15 -8.41
C GLY A 119 7.63 5.78 -8.01
N VAL A 120 6.52 5.78 -7.30
CA VAL A 120 5.74 4.58 -6.97
C VAL A 120 4.50 4.54 -7.84
N TYR A 121 4.18 3.37 -8.38
CA TYR A 121 2.91 3.10 -9.02
C TYR A 121 2.05 2.25 -8.09
N VAL A 122 0.77 2.60 -7.97
CA VAL A 122 -0.23 1.75 -7.31
C VAL A 122 -1.54 1.76 -8.09
N GLU A 123 -2.16 0.60 -8.24
CA GLU A 123 -3.51 0.44 -8.78
C GLU A 123 -4.30 -0.47 -7.85
N ILE A 124 -5.55 -0.15 -7.57
CA ILE A 124 -6.47 -1.03 -6.88
C ILE A 124 -7.68 -1.34 -7.75
N LYS A 125 -8.04 -2.62 -7.81
CA LYS A 125 -9.21 -3.10 -8.51
C LYS A 125 -10.17 -3.79 -7.56
N MET A 126 -11.40 -3.31 -7.54
CA MET A 126 -12.50 -3.88 -6.77
C MET A 126 -13.55 -4.49 -7.71
N LYS A 127 -14.02 -5.68 -7.37
CA LYS A 127 -15.17 -6.35 -7.99
C LYS A 127 -16.40 -5.50 -7.77
N ASN A 128 -17.13 -5.22 -8.86
CA ASN A 128 -18.42 -4.53 -8.84
C ASN A 128 -18.46 -3.14 -8.14
N LEU A 129 -17.33 -2.58 -7.73
CA LEU A 129 -17.20 -1.31 -7.01
C LEU A 129 -16.21 -0.38 -7.72
N ASN A 130 -16.58 0.07 -8.92
CA ASN A 130 -15.72 0.93 -9.74
C ASN A 130 -15.32 2.25 -9.06
N SER A 131 -16.14 2.77 -8.13
CA SER A 131 -15.82 3.98 -7.37
C SER A 131 -14.69 3.81 -6.36
N LEU A 132 -14.32 2.57 -6.05
CA LEU A 132 -13.19 2.22 -5.18
C LEU A 132 -12.04 1.60 -5.98
N SER A 133 -12.07 1.69 -7.31
CA SER A 133 -10.97 1.30 -8.18
C SER A 133 -10.29 2.53 -8.74
N GLY A 134 -8.96 2.50 -8.86
CA GLY A 134 -8.19 3.62 -9.36
C GLY A 134 -6.72 3.28 -9.47
N PHE A 135 -5.93 4.20 -10.02
CA PHE A 135 -4.49 4.10 -10.09
C PHE A 135 -3.84 5.46 -9.85
N TRP A 136 -2.64 5.45 -9.27
CA TRP A 136 -1.90 6.63 -8.86
C TRP A 136 -0.41 6.43 -9.06
N LEU A 137 0.26 7.51 -9.44
CA LEU A 137 1.71 7.65 -9.40
C LEU A 137 2.04 8.56 -8.22
N LEU A 138 2.78 8.04 -7.25
CA LEU A 138 3.20 8.77 -6.06
C LEU A 138 4.68 9.11 -6.17
N ASP A 139 5.03 10.31 -5.72
CA ASP A 139 6.42 10.73 -5.62
C ASP A 139 7.13 9.95 -4.49
N GLN A 140 8.39 9.57 -4.68
CA GLN A 140 9.19 9.00 -3.60
C GLN A 140 9.84 10.06 -2.71
N MET A 141 9.95 11.30 -3.19
CA MET A 141 10.42 12.41 -2.38
C MET A 141 9.29 12.90 -1.48
N GLU A 142 9.33 12.48 -0.21
CA GLU A 142 8.33 12.80 0.82
C GLU A 142 7.92 14.29 0.87
N SER A 143 8.85 15.23 0.62
CA SER A 143 8.53 16.66 0.65
C SER A 143 7.66 17.15 -0.50
N ASN A 144 7.49 16.35 -1.55
CA ASN A 144 6.72 16.70 -2.75
C ASN A 144 5.27 16.23 -2.71
N MET A 145 4.89 15.40 -1.73
CA MET A 145 3.54 14.84 -1.61
C MET A 145 2.92 15.14 -0.23
N PRO A 146 1.58 15.04 -0.09
CA PRO A 146 0.93 15.07 1.21
C PRO A 146 1.47 13.97 2.13
N GLN A 147 1.81 14.33 3.37
CA GLN A 147 2.48 13.45 4.34
C GLN A 147 1.73 12.13 4.61
N VAL A 148 0.41 12.10 4.39
CA VAL A 148 -0.43 10.91 4.57
C VAL A 148 0.01 9.71 3.71
N TYR A 149 0.72 9.95 2.61
CA TYR A 149 1.17 8.90 1.69
C TYR A 149 2.58 8.37 1.99
N ASN A 150 3.37 9.06 2.82
CA ASN A 150 4.79 8.74 3.06
C ASN A 150 4.96 7.31 3.59
N ASP A 151 4.22 6.95 4.65
CA ASP A 151 4.28 5.62 5.27
C ASP A 151 3.94 4.50 4.27
N PHE A 152 3.02 4.76 3.33
CA PHE A 152 2.62 3.77 2.33
C PHE A 152 3.69 3.58 1.25
N VAL A 153 4.30 4.67 0.79
CA VAL A 153 5.42 4.64 -0.16
C VAL A 153 6.63 3.90 0.44
N ASP A 154 6.95 4.14 1.71
CA ASP A 154 8.01 3.43 2.42
C ASP A 154 7.74 1.92 2.50
N LYS A 155 6.49 1.55 2.84
CA LYS A 155 6.08 0.14 2.90
C LYS A 155 6.14 -0.55 1.54
N ILE A 156 5.74 0.13 0.46
CA ILE A 156 5.90 -0.41 -0.90
C ILE A 156 7.37 -0.75 -1.17
N ASN A 157 8.27 0.21 -0.92
CA ASN A 157 9.70 -0.01 -1.13
C ASN A 157 10.28 -1.11 -0.23
N GLU A 158 9.84 -1.23 1.02
CA GLU A 158 10.18 -2.35 1.90
C GLU A 158 9.75 -3.69 1.30
N LYS A 159 8.50 -3.79 0.81
CA LYS A 159 7.99 -5.04 0.22
C LYS A 159 8.73 -5.40 -1.07
N ILE A 160 9.05 -4.43 -1.93
CA ILE A 160 9.86 -4.67 -3.13
C ILE A 160 11.25 -5.20 -2.74
N ALA A 161 11.89 -4.62 -1.73
CA ALA A 161 13.18 -5.11 -1.24
C ALA A 161 13.13 -6.53 -0.66
N ILE A 162 12.00 -6.96 -0.09
CA ILE A 162 11.76 -8.34 0.34
C ILE A 162 11.59 -9.26 -0.88
N ILE A 163 10.83 -8.81 -1.88
CA ILE A 163 10.58 -9.59 -3.10
C ILE A 163 11.87 -9.82 -3.88
N ASN A 164 12.80 -8.86 -3.91
CA ASN A 164 14.03 -8.95 -4.69
C ASN A 164 15.23 -9.61 -3.97
N GLN A 165 15.00 -10.20 -2.79
CA GLN A 165 15.95 -11.10 -2.12
C GLN A 165 15.91 -12.52 -2.73
#